data_AF-A0A4Z0J3T3-F1
#
_entry.id   AF-A0A4Z0J3T3-F1
#
_cell.length_a   1.000
_cell.length_b   1.000
_cell.length_c   1.000
_cell.angle_alpha   90.00
_cell.angle_beta   90.00
_cell.angle_gamma   90.00
#
_symmetry.space_group_name_H-M   'P 1'
#
loop_
_entity.id
_entity.type
_entity.pdbx_description
1 polymer ?
#
loop_
_entity_poly.entity_id
_entity_poly.type
_entity_poly.pdbx_seq_one_letter_code
_entity_poly.pdbx_strand_id
1 'polypeptide(L)'
;MTWTTIRENALLSLTSLDRAGEIRYDSRQHALVLIDPTTEEEEVLTMNLLSSGYVAEPGEVFVKDWTEHSGLAAALVAARVANHVESLRVGPHGGTAHRLQILDETKCVDDFPGVSTTGRDPVFEEQLAAASKRVAYLDQH
;
A
#
# COMPACT_ATOMS: atom_id res chain seq x y z
N MET A 1 1.37 -0.51 -20.93
CA MET A 1 0.80 -0.68 -19.58
C MET A 1 -0.60 -0.09 -19.58
N THR A 2 -1.46 -0.53 -18.69
CA THR A 2 -2.80 0.05 -18.49
C THR A 2 -2.88 0.44 -17.02
N TRP A 3 -2.29 1.59 -16.73
CA TRP A 3 -2.35 2.22 -15.42
C TRP A 3 -3.76 2.73 -15.16
N THR A 4 -4.43 2.17 -14.16
CA THR A 4 -5.68 2.71 -13.60
C THR A 4 -5.32 3.67 -12.48
N THR A 5 -5.80 4.91 -12.52
CA THR A 5 -5.74 5.79 -11.35
C THR A 5 -6.64 5.24 -10.25
N ILE A 6 -6.05 4.92 -9.10
CA ILE A 6 -6.77 4.48 -7.89
C ILE A 6 -7.12 5.67 -7.01
N ARG A 7 -6.30 6.74 -7.04
CA ARG A 7 -6.59 7.97 -6.28
C ARG A 7 -5.80 9.16 -6.84
N GLU A 8 -6.49 10.19 -7.34
CA GLU A 8 -5.85 11.40 -7.90
C GLU A 8 -5.08 12.22 -6.85
N ASN A 9 -5.59 12.24 -5.61
CA ASN A 9 -5.04 13.02 -4.50
C ASN A 9 -4.91 12.12 -3.27
N ALA A 10 -3.87 11.27 -3.24
CA ALA A 10 -3.51 10.48 -2.06
C ALA A 10 -2.53 11.26 -1.18
N LEU A 11 -2.69 11.14 0.14
CA LEU A 11 -1.77 11.67 1.14
C LEU A 11 -1.21 10.50 1.97
N LEU A 12 0.07 10.17 1.72
CA LEU A 12 0.79 9.07 2.36
C LEU A 12 1.69 9.62 3.48
N SER A 13 1.15 9.67 4.70
CA SER A 13 1.89 10.07 5.90
C SER A 13 2.82 8.95 6.40
N LEU A 14 4.05 8.92 5.90
CA LEU A 14 5.09 7.98 6.34
C LEU A 14 5.72 8.43 7.67
N THR A 15 6.55 7.57 8.26
CA THR A 15 7.30 7.91 9.48
C THR A 15 8.33 9.02 9.25
N SER A 16 8.93 9.06 8.05
CA SER A 16 10.07 9.92 7.71
C SER A 16 9.69 11.21 6.98
N LEU A 17 8.63 11.19 6.17
CA LEU A 17 8.17 12.31 5.32
C LEU A 17 6.73 12.05 4.84
N ASP A 18 5.86 13.06 4.86
CA ASP A 18 4.56 13.00 4.19
C ASP A 18 4.73 13.17 2.67
N ARG A 19 4.13 12.27 1.89
CA ARG A 19 4.11 12.31 0.41
C ARG A 19 2.68 12.55 -0.09
N ALA A 20 2.50 13.39 -1.10
CA ALA A 20 1.21 13.63 -1.73
C ALA A 20 1.30 13.46 -3.25
N GLY A 21 0.24 12.96 -3.88
CA GLY A 21 0.18 12.81 -5.34
C GLY A 21 -0.83 11.78 -5.83
N GLU A 22 -0.76 11.46 -7.12
CA GLU A 22 -1.64 10.47 -7.75
C GLU A 22 -1.11 9.05 -7.53
N ILE A 23 -1.99 8.12 -7.14
CA ILE A 23 -1.67 6.69 -7.11
C ILE A 23 -2.28 6.00 -8.33
N ARG A 24 -1.44 5.33 -9.13
CA ARG A 24 -1.88 4.44 -10.22
C ARG A 24 -1.49 2.98 -9.97
N TYR A 25 -2.28 2.06 -10.53
CA TYR A 25 -2.10 0.61 -10.45
C TYR A 25 -2.04 -0.02 -11.86
N ASP A 26 -1.02 -0.83 -12.15
CA ASP A 26 -1.04 -1.74 -13.32
C ASP A 26 -1.32 -3.16 -12.84
N SER A 27 -2.52 -3.63 -13.19
CA SER A 27 -3.07 -4.95 -12.81
C SER A 27 -2.40 -6.14 -13.50
N ARG A 28 -1.50 -5.92 -14.46
CA ARG A 28 -0.70 -6.96 -15.13
C ARG A 28 0.68 -7.12 -14.52
N GLN A 29 1.18 -6.06 -13.86
CA GLN A 29 2.46 -6.05 -13.16
C GLN A 29 2.31 -6.17 -11.63
N HIS A 30 1.07 -6.10 -11.11
CA HIS A 30 0.75 -6.04 -9.68
C HIS A 30 1.54 -4.91 -8.98
N ALA A 31 1.58 -3.74 -9.63
CA ALA A 31 2.44 -2.64 -9.26
C ALA A 31 1.64 -1.37 -8.95
N LEU A 32 2.00 -0.68 -7.87
CA LEU A 32 1.55 0.69 -7.59
C LEU A 32 2.69 1.68 -7.86
N VAL A 33 2.35 2.82 -8.45
CA VAL A 33 3.18 4.02 -8.48
C VAL A 33 2.50 5.16 -7.74
N LEU A 34 3.28 5.95 -7.01
CA LEU A 34 2.96 7.34 -6.67
C LEU A 34 3.55 8.23 -7.75
N ILE A 35 2.81 9.24 -8.17
CA ILE A 35 3.25 10.24 -9.14
C ILE A 35 3.22 11.60 -8.46
N ASP A 36 4.38 12.27 -8.42
CA ASP A 36 4.48 13.61 -7.82
C ASP A 36 3.72 14.65 -8.68
N PRO A 37 2.82 15.45 -8.10
CA PRO A 37 1.98 16.39 -8.85
C PRO A 37 2.73 17.66 -9.30
N THR A 38 4.00 17.81 -8.94
CA THR A 38 4.86 18.97 -9.25
C THR A 38 5.97 18.60 -10.23
N THR A 39 6.56 17.40 -10.11
CA THR A 39 7.66 16.94 -10.98
C THR A 39 7.27 15.88 -12.00
N GLU A 40 6.06 15.32 -11.91
CA GLU A 40 5.55 14.19 -12.72
C GLU A 40 6.40 12.90 -12.57
N GLU A 41 7.24 12.80 -11.54
CA GLU A 41 8.11 11.63 -11.29
C GLU A 41 7.33 10.45 -10.71
N GLU A 42 7.52 9.25 -11.30
CA GLU A 42 6.87 8.00 -10.90
C GLU A 42 7.72 7.20 -9.88
N GLU A 43 7.28 7.09 -8.63
CA GLU A 43 7.89 6.25 -7.59
C GLU A 43 7.13 4.93 -7.41
N VAL A 44 7.79 3.80 -7.68
CA VAL A 44 7.21 2.45 -7.52
C VAL A 44 7.16 2.07 -6.04
N LEU A 45 5.95 1.92 -5.49
CA LEU A 45 5.72 1.62 -4.06
C LEU A 45 5.75 0.11 -3.73
N THR A 46 5.73 -0.73 -4.75
CA THR A 46 5.53 -2.19 -4.67
C THR A 46 6.77 -2.99 -5.03
N MET A 47 6.93 -4.19 -4.46
CA MET A 47 8.02 -5.10 -4.78
C MET A 47 7.53 -6.47 -5.29
N ASN A 48 8.30 -7.08 -6.20
CA ASN A 48 8.04 -8.45 -6.63
C ASN A 48 8.69 -9.45 -5.65
N LEU A 49 7.90 -10.41 -5.16
CA LEU A 49 8.33 -11.45 -4.21
C LEU A 49 8.36 -12.88 -4.79
N LEU A 50 8.25 -13.03 -6.12
CA LEU A 50 8.25 -14.34 -6.80
C LEU A 50 9.51 -15.15 -6.49
N SER A 51 10.67 -14.49 -6.44
CA SER A 51 11.96 -15.09 -6.05
C SER A 51 12.04 -15.54 -4.58
N SER A 52 11.06 -15.14 -3.75
CA SER A 52 10.87 -15.63 -2.38
C SER A 52 9.71 -16.64 -2.25
N GLY A 53 9.10 -17.04 -3.37
CA GLY A 53 7.99 -18.01 -3.41
C GLY A 53 6.60 -17.40 -3.26
N TYR A 54 6.46 -16.07 -3.18
CA TYR A 54 5.17 -15.41 -3.02
C TYR A 54 4.65 -14.83 -4.34
N VAL A 55 3.37 -15.06 -4.63
CA VAL A 55 2.62 -14.52 -5.77
C VAL A 55 1.50 -13.65 -5.22
N ALA A 56 1.20 -12.55 -5.89
CA ALA A 56 0.05 -11.69 -5.58
C ALA A 56 -1.12 -12.09 -6.47
N GLU A 57 -2.31 -12.24 -5.91
CA GLU A 57 -3.52 -12.50 -6.69
C GLU A 57 -3.97 -11.26 -7.48
N PRO A 58 -4.88 -11.39 -8.47
CA PRO A 58 -5.36 -10.24 -9.25
C PRO A 58 -6.05 -9.18 -8.37
N GLY A 59 -5.47 -7.98 -8.30
CA GLY A 59 -5.91 -6.93 -7.38
C GLY A 59 -5.14 -6.89 -6.05
N GLU A 60 -4.19 -7.80 -5.83
CA GLU A 60 -3.22 -7.71 -4.72
C GLU A 60 -1.87 -7.14 -5.18
N VAL A 61 -1.12 -6.63 -4.20
CA VAL A 61 0.28 -6.18 -4.33
C VAL A 61 1.08 -6.51 -3.06
N PHE A 62 2.41 -6.45 -3.15
CA PHE A 62 3.30 -6.51 -1.98
C PHE A 62 4.04 -5.18 -1.78
N VAL A 63 4.02 -4.67 -0.55
CA VAL A 63 4.66 -3.40 -0.14
C VAL A 63 5.69 -3.66 0.96
N LYS A 64 6.77 -2.86 0.96
CA LYS A 64 8.01 -3.13 1.70
C LYS A 64 8.15 -2.24 2.94
N ASP A 65 7.99 -2.80 4.14
CA ASP A 65 8.22 -2.04 5.38
C ASP A 65 9.67 -2.19 5.86
N TRP A 66 10.53 -1.39 5.23
CA TRP A 66 11.95 -1.22 5.57
C TRP A 66 12.17 0.18 6.15
N THR A 67 13.29 0.41 6.83
CA THR A 67 13.57 1.65 7.59
C THR A 67 13.34 2.97 6.85
N GLU A 68 13.56 3.02 5.53
CA GLU A 68 13.33 4.23 4.71
C GLU A 68 11.84 4.43 4.35
N HIS A 69 11.07 3.34 4.23
CA HIS A 69 9.66 3.32 3.85
C HIS A 69 8.75 2.83 4.99
N SER A 70 9.19 2.92 6.25
CA SER A 70 8.46 2.29 7.36
C SER A 70 7.16 3.04 7.69
N GLY A 71 6.05 2.30 7.66
CA GLY A 71 4.70 2.81 7.65
C GLY A 71 4.08 2.97 6.25
N LEU A 72 4.78 2.64 5.15
CA LEU A 72 4.24 2.81 3.78
C LEU A 72 2.99 1.95 3.54
N ALA A 73 3.01 0.69 3.96
CA ALA A 73 1.84 -0.17 3.84
C ALA A 73 0.66 0.34 4.69
N ALA A 74 0.94 0.87 5.87
CA ALA A 74 -0.05 1.46 6.76
C ALA A 74 -0.62 2.79 6.22
N ALA A 75 0.22 3.62 5.60
CA ALA A 75 -0.17 4.87 4.96
C ALA A 75 -1.09 4.64 3.75
N LEU A 76 -0.82 3.61 2.93
CA LEU A 76 -1.71 3.21 1.83
C LEU A 76 -3.11 2.77 2.31
N VAL A 77 -3.18 2.09 3.46
CA VAL A 77 -4.47 1.72 4.09
C VAL A 77 -5.16 2.93 4.72
N ALA A 78 -4.42 3.82 5.39
CA ALA A 78 -4.95 5.08 5.93
C ALA A 78 -5.54 5.99 4.83
N ALA A 79 -4.84 6.11 3.70
CA ALA A 79 -5.26 6.86 2.52
C ALA A 79 -6.36 6.17 1.69
N ARG A 80 -6.89 5.02 2.14
CA ARG A 80 -7.95 4.23 1.46
C ARG A 80 -7.59 3.81 0.04
N VAL A 81 -6.31 3.55 -0.22
CA VAL A 81 -5.80 3.01 -1.50
C VAL A 81 -5.86 1.48 -1.50
N ALA A 82 -5.74 0.85 -0.33
CA ALA A 82 -5.76 -0.60 -0.18
C ALA A 82 -6.32 -1.06 1.18
N ASN A 83 -6.61 -2.35 1.30
CA ASN A 83 -6.77 -3.07 2.56
C ASN A 83 -5.50 -3.85 2.89
N HIS A 84 -5.21 -4.07 4.17
CA HIS A 84 -4.19 -5.03 4.62
C HIS A 84 -4.75 -6.46 4.58
N VAL A 85 -3.95 -7.41 4.08
CA VAL A 85 -4.30 -8.84 4.01
C VAL A 85 -3.47 -9.64 5.01
N GLU A 86 -2.14 -9.52 4.96
CA GLU A 86 -1.23 -10.15 5.92
C GLU A 86 0.17 -9.50 5.95
N SER A 87 0.97 -9.87 6.95
CA SER A 87 2.38 -9.48 7.09
C SER A 87 3.29 -10.69 6.89
N LEU A 88 4.20 -10.60 5.93
CA LEU A 88 5.17 -11.61 5.54
C LEU A 88 6.59 -11.28 6.04
N ARG A 89 7.35 -12.31 6.40
CA ARG A 89 8.80 -12.22 6.66
C ARG A 89 9.56 -12.70 5.43
N VAL A 90 10.32 -11.80 4.80
CA VAL A 90 10.99 -12.04 3.52
C VAL A 90 12.50 -11.86 3.59
N GLY A 91 13.22 -12.72 2.86
CA GLY A 91 14.68 -12.75 2.79
C GLY A 91 15.37 -13.31 4.06
N PRO A 92 16.68 -13.59 3.99
CA PRO A 92 17.44 -14.23 5.07
C PRO A 92 17.57 -13.40 6.35
N HIS A 93 17.28 -12.10 6.28
CA HIS A 93 17.30 -11.18 7.43
C HIS A 93 15.90 -10.95 8.04
N GLY A 94 14.85 -11.62 7.54
CA GLY A 94 13.49 -11.51 8.08
C GLY A 94 12.87 -10.11 7.96
N GLY A 95 13.15 -9.39 6.87
CA GLY A 95 12.53 -8.08 6.62
C GLY A 95 11.02 -8.21 6.47
N THR A 96 10.25 -7.21 6.90
CA THR A 96 8.79 -7.24 6.76
C THR A 96 8.37 -6.78 5.37
N ALA A 97 7.41 -7.47 4.78
CA ALA A 97 6.61 -7.01 3.66
C ALA A 97 5.14 -7.27 3.96
N HIS A 98 4.23 -6.46 3.45
CA HIS A 98 2.79 -6.62 3.66
C HIS A 98 2.10 -6.94 2.34
N ARG A 99 1.19 -7.91 2.34
CA ARG A 99 0.27 -8.16 1.24
C ARG A 99 -0.92 -7.22 1.39
N LEU A 100 -1.19 -6.44 0.36
CA LEU A 100 -2.28 -5.46 0.33
C LEU A 100 -3.23 -5.76 -0.83
N GLN A 101 -4.52 -5.59 -0.63
CA GLN A 101 -5.56 -5.70 -1.66
C GLN A 101 -5.99 -4.29 -2.08
N ILE A 102 -5.88 -3.96 -3.37
CA ILE A 102 -6.18 -2.63 -3.90
C ILE A 102 -7.68 -2.33 -3.82
N LEU A 103 -8.01 -1.14 -3.32
CA LEU A 103 -9.37 -0.58 -3.31
C LEU A 103 -9.64 0.11 -4.65
N ASP A 104 -9.80 -0.68 -5.70
CA ASP A 104 -10.17 -0.21 -7.03
C ASP A 104 -11.65 0.25 -7.03
N GLU A 105 -11.88 1.56 -6.89
CA GLU A 105 -13.23 2.13 -6.82
C GLU A 105 -14.02 2.00 -8.14
N THR A 106 -13.35 1.70 -9.26
CA THR A 106 -13.98 1.33 -10.53
C THR A 106 -14.50 -0.11 -10.57
N LYS A 107 -14.06 -1.00 -9.67
CA LYS A 107 -14.59 -2.37 -9.55
C LYS A 107 -15.84 -2.40 -8.66
N CYS A 108 -16.99 -2.25 -9.30
CA CYS A 108 -18.26 -2.69 -8.73
C CYS A 108 -18.16 -4.17 -8.30
N VAL A 109 -18.73 -4.48 -7.15
CA VAL A 109 -18.48 -5.72 -6.40
C VAL A 109 -18.89 -6.97 -7.18
N ASP A 110 -17.96 -7.93 -7.30
CA ASP A 110 -18.24 -9.32 -7.61
C ASP A 110 -17.62 -10.24 -6.53
N ASP A 111 -18.25 -11.39 -6.31
CA ASP A 111 -18.15 -12.17 -5.06
C ASP A 111 -16.75 -12.71 -4.73
N PHE A 112 -16.28 -12.51 -3.49
CA PHE A 112 -15.12 -13.20 -2.92
C PHE A 112 -15.37 -13.58 -1.44
N PRO A 113 -15.55 -14.88 -1.12
CA PRO A 113 -15.90 -15.31 0.22
C PRO A 113 -14.67 -15.40 1.15
N GLY A 114 -14.60 -14.49 2.12
CA GLY A 114 -13.99 -14.78 3.43
C GLY A 114 -12.47 -14.64 3.57
N VAL A 115 -11.93 -13.44 3.34
CA VAL A 115 -10.60 -13.07 3.89
C VAL A 115 -10.70 -12.99 5.42
N SER A 116 -10.38 -14.10 6.10
CA SER A 116 -10.37 -14.18 7.55
C SER A 116 -9.17 -13.39 8.09
N THR A 117 -9.43 -12.25 8.73
CA THR A 117 -8.42 -11.31 9.25
C THR A 117 -7.58 -11.92 10.39
N THR A 118 -6.63 -12.79 10.03
CA THR A 118 -5.98 -13.73 10.96
C THR A 118 -4.51 -13.39 11.17
N GLY A 119 -4.25 -12.14 11.58
CA GLY A 119 -2.91 -11.65 11.85
C GLY A 119 -2.93 -10.26 12.43
N ARG A 120 -3.12 -10.13 13.75
CA ARG A 120 -2.83 -8.87 14.44
C ARG A 120 -1.32 -8.66 14.45
N ASP A 121 -0.87 -7.82 13.54
CA ASP A 121 0.47 -7.26 13.56
C ASP A 121 0.40 -5.94 14.34
N PRO A 122 0.82 -5.92 15.63
CA PRO A 122 0.63 -4.75 16.48
C PRO A 122 1.50 -3.56 16.04
N VAL A 123 2.57 -3.81 15.28
CA VAL A 123 3.40 -2.74 14.69
C VAL A 123 2.63 -2.11 13.53
N PHE A 124 2.00 -2.92 12.67
CA PHE A 124 1.12 -2.41 11.63
C PHE A 124 -0.10 -1.65 12.19
N GLU A 125 -0.74 -2.17 13.24
CA GLU A 125 -1.87 -1.48 13.91
C GLU A 125 -1.44 -0.11 14.50
N GLU A 126 -0.25 -0.02 15.11
CA GLU A 126 0.30 1.26 15.60
C GLU A 126 0.67 2.21 14.46
N GLN A 127 1.35 1.73 13.42
CA GLN A 127 1.67 2.50 12.21
C GLN A 127 0.39 3.05 11.54
N LEU A 128 -0.68 2.24 11.43
CA LEU A 128 -1.95 2.63 10.82
C LEU A 128 -2.66 3.69 11.66
N ALA A 129 -2.68 3.55 12.99
CA ALA A 129 -3.20 4.58 13.88
C ALA A 129 -2.41 5.90 13.77
N ALA A 130 -1.08 5.82 13.68
CA ALA A 130 -0.21 6.98 13.54
C ALA A 130 -0.36 7.69 12.18
N ALA A 131 -0.43 6.93 11.08
CA ALA A 131 -0.66 7.46 9.73
C ALA A 131 -2.05 8.10 9.61
N SER A 132 -3.10 7.41 10.06
CA SER A 132 -4.48 7.94 10.06
C SER A 132 -4.60 9.23 10.86
N LYS A 133 -3.89 9.33 11.99
CA LYS A 133 -3.86 10.55 12.82
C LYS A 133 -3.11 11.71 12.16
N ARG A 134 -2.04 11.44 11.37
CA ARG A 134 -1.34 12.48 10.60
C ARG A 134 -2.22 13.01 9.46
N VAL A 135 -2.82 12.12 8.67
CA VAL A 135 -3.78 12.50 7.61
C VAL A 135 -4.93 13.34 8.18
N ALA A 136 -5.53 12.91 9.29
CA ALA A 136 -6.61 13.65 9.94
C ALA A 136 -6.19 14.96 10.63
N TYR A 137 -4.88 15.23 10.79
CA TYR A 137 -4.36 16.53 11.24
C TYR A 137 -4.08 17.47 10.05
N LEU A 138 -3.59 16.92 8.93
CA LEU A 138 -3.33 17.65 7.69
C LEU A 138 -4.63 18.08 6.97
N ASP A 139 -5.73 17.34 7.16
CA ASP A 139 -7.08 17.69 6.68
C ASP A 139 -7.71 18.91 7.40
N GLN A 140 -7.10 19.40 8.50
CA GLN A 140 -7.64 20.50 9.33
C GLN A 140 -6.98 21.88 9.07
N HIS A 141 -6.07 21.99 8.08
CA HIS A 141 -5.21 23.17 7.88
C HIS A 141 -5.01 23.56 6.42
#